data_AF-A0A1R0H5A8-F1
#
_entry.id   AF-A0A1R0H5A8-F1
#
_cell.length_a   1.000
_cell.length_b   1.000
_cell.length_c   1.000
_cell.angle_alpha   90.00
_cell.angle_beta   90.00
_cell.angle_gamma   90.00
#
_symmetry.space_group_name_H-M   'P 1'
#
loop_
_entity.id
_entity.type
_entity.pdbx_description
1 polymer ?
#
loop_
_entity_poly.entity_id
_entity_poly.type
_entity_poly.pdbx_seq_one_letter_code
_entity_poly.pdbx_strand_id
1 'polypeptide(L)'
;MYVYSGRRGVHIWVCDERARSLTDIGRKAIVGYMSVVKGGAQQGRKVNLGEGRNHPHIDVLRLPSSWKKVLDLLQSKEVAAELDSKWTLDNKKLGISEKLLKNQDAEYYESESVSEDRWDELTRAVEKEFKKKKEGRFITSQQLLNEIILQYVYPRLDENVSTHLNHLLKSPFCIHPKTGKVCVPIPPHEFDKFNPSKVPTIVKLLMEINQFDSNKRKLDQDMDADTKKSPEPVSDIDKTSLKKYIKAFEIFISRLPTVDNSFKNKLEF
;
A
#
# COMPACT_ATOMS: atom_id res chain seq x y z
N MET A 1 11.92 0.03 7.56
CA MET A 1 11.78 1.16 6.62
C MET A 1 10.84 0.78 5.49
N TYR A 2 9.92 1.66 5.11
CA TYR A 2 9.05 1.50 3.94
C TYR A 2 9.67 2.23 2.74
N VAL A 3 9.57 1.67 1.55
CA VAL A 3 10.14 2.24 0.32
C VAL A 3 9.14 2.10 -0.82
N TYR A 4 8.83 3.20 -1.49
CA TYR A 4 7.99 3.17 -2.68
C TYR A 4 8.69 2.42 -3.82
N SER A 5 7.99 1.47 -4.45
CA SER A 5 8.54 0.66 -5.56
C SER A 5 8.81 1.42 -6.86
N GLY A 6 8.34 2.68 -6.96
CA GLY A 6 8.38 3.51 -8.15
C GLY A 6 7.15 3.41 -9.06
N ARG A 7 6.19 2.52 -8.74
CA ARG A 7 4.92 2.40 -9.49
C ARG A 7 3.70 2.19 -8.61
N ARG A 8 3.45 0.97 -8.13
CA ARG A 8 2.14 0.56 -7.55
C ARG A 8 2.22 -0.25 -6.26
N GLY A 9 3.40 -0.32 -5.66
CA GLY A 9 3.63 -1.10 -4.45
C GLY A 9 4.67 -0.45 -3.54
N VAL A 10 4.87 -1.07 -2.38
CA VAL A 10 5.82 -0.65 -1.35
C VAL A 10 6.66 -1.86 -0.95
N HIS A 11 7.94 -1.64 -0.72
CA HIS A 11 8.87 -2.62 -0.17
C HIS A 11 9.13 -2.29 1.30
N ILE A 12 9.25 -3.31 2.14
CA ILE A 12 9.53 -3.15 3.57
C ILE A 12 10.90 -3.77 3.86
N TRP A 13 11.79 -2.96 4.42
CA TRP A 13 13.11 -3.37 4.87
C TRP A 13 13.10 -3.47 6.40
N VAL A 14 13.22 -4.68 6.93
CA VAL A 14 13.40 -4.94 8.36
C VAL A 14 14.88 -5.14 8.61
N CYS A 15 15.51 -4.19 9.30
CA CYS A 15 16.97 -4.10 9.39
C CYS A 15 17.51 -4.52 10.75
N ASP A 16 16.70 -5.01 11.68
CA ASP A 16 17.13 -5.55 12.97
C ASP A 16 18.12 -6.70 12.80
N GLU A 17 19.15 -6.78 13.65
CA GLU A 17 20.15 -7.85 13.61
C GLU A 17 19.52 -9.26 13.67
N ARG A 18 18.55 -9.43 14.57
CA ARG A 18 17.80 -10.68 14.68
C ARG A 18 17.03 -11.03 13.40
N ALA A 19 16.52 -10.03 12.68
CA ALA A 19 15.78 -10.24 11.44
C ALA A 19 16.72 -10.58 10.27
N ARG A 20 17.92 -9.97 10.23
CA ARG A 20 18.96 -10.30 9.26
C ARG A 20 19.47 -11.73 9.44
N SER A 21 19.55 -12.21 10.68
CA SER A 21 20.05 -13.55 11.04
C SER A 21 19.02 -14.67 10.90
N LEU A 22 17.79 -14.37 10.46
CA LEU A 22 16.75 -15.40 10.28
C LEU A 22 17.09 -16.36 9.13
N THR A 23 16.96 -17.65 9.40
CA THR A 23 17.00 -18.73 8.41
C THR A 23 15.77 -18.68 7.50
N ASP A 24 15.84 -19.33 6.34
CA ASP A 24 14.68 -19.50 5.44
C ASP A 24 13.47 -20.11 6.15
N ILE A 25 13.69 -21.02 7.10
CA ILE A 25 12.62 -21.62 7.93
C ILE A 25 11.97 -20.55 8.80
N GLY A 26 12.77 -19.73 9.50
CA GLY A 26 12.25 -18.65 10.35
C GLY A 26 11.49 -17.59 9.55
N ARG A 27 12.01 -17.23 8.37
CA ARG A 27 11.35 -16.32 7.42
C ARG A 27 10.01 -16.87 6.95
N LYS A 28 9.97 -18.15 6.54
CA LYS A 28 8.75 -18.83 6.12
C LYS A 28 7.71 -18.90 7.23
N ALA A 29 8.12 -19.09 8.49
CA ALA A 29 7.21 -19.06 9.62
C ALA A 29 6.56 -17.68 9.80
N ILE A 30 7.33 -16.59 9.69
CA ILE A 30 6.82 -15.21 9.77
C ILE A 30 5.88 -14.91 8.61
N VAL A 31 6.28 -15.23 7.37
CA VAL A 31 5.43 -15.05 6.19
C VAL A 31 4.15 -15.86 6.33
N GLY A 32 4.23 -17.13 6.74
CA GLY A 32 3.07 -17.98 6.95
C GLY A 32 2.10 -17.48 8.03
N TYR A 33 2.63 -16.82 9.07
CA TYR A 33 1.84 -16.14 10.09
C TYR A 33 1.12 -14.89 9.55
N MET A 34 1.80 -14.10 8.70
CA MET A 34 1.23 -12.90 8.11
C MET A 34 0.34 -13.18 6.88
N SER A 35 0.50 -14.31 6.21
CA SER A 35 -0.28 -14.67 5.02
C SER A 35 -1.69 -15.13 5.40
N VAL A 36 -2.60 -14.17 5.59
CA VAL A 36 -4.02 -14.45 5.90
C VAL A 36 -4.82 -14.77 4.62
N VAL A 37 -4.50 -14.11 3.51
CA VAL A 37 -5.15 -14.32 2.21
C VAL A 37 -4.36 -15.34 1.41
N LYS A 38 -4.85 -16.58 1.33
CA LYS A 38 -4.21 -17.68 0.60
C LYS A 38 -5.10 -18.11 -0.57
N GLY A 39 -4.54 -18.21 -1.78
CA GLY A 39 -5.26 -18.78 -2.92
C GLY A 39 -5.08 -18.08 -4.27
N GLY A 40 -5.07 -18.89 -5.34
CA GLY A 40 -4.86 -18.46 -6.72
C GLY A 40 -6.05 -17.74 -7.36
N ALA A 41 -5.92 -17.27 -8.61
CA ALA A 41 -6.96 -16.52 -9.32
C ALA A 41 -8.30 -17.29 -9.47
N GLN A 42 -8.26 -18.62 -9.42
CA GLN A 42 -9.41 -19.52 -9.59
C GLN A 42 -10.20 -19.79 -8.30
N GLN A 43 -9.76 -19.27 -7.15
CA GLN A 43 -10.43 -19.48 -5.86
C GLN A 43 -11.25 -18.24 -5.46
N GLY A 44 -12.55 -18.43 -5.26
CA GLY A 44 -13.49 -17.39 -4.82
C GLY A 44 -13.26 -16.96 -3.36
N ARG A 45 -13.18 -17.93 -2.44
CA ARG A 45 -12.88 -17.72 -1.01
C ARG A 45 -11.40 -17.96 -0.71
N LYS A 46 -10.73 -16.96 -0.16
CA LYS A 46 -9.26 -16.95 0.08
C LYS A 46 -8.87 -16.71 1.53
N VAL A 47 -9.84 -16.45 2.40
CA VAL A 47 -9.64 -16.27 3.83
C VAL A 47 -10.51 -17.28 4.56
N ASN A 48 -9.92 -17.96 5.52
CA ASN A 48 -10.61 -18.86 6.44
C ASN A 48 -10.03 -18.63 7.84
N LEU A 49 -10.84 -18.08 8.74
CA LEU A 49 -10.38 -17.68 10.08
C LEU A 49 -10.49 -18.77 11.14
N GLY A 50 -11.10 -19.92 10.82
CA GLY A 50 -11.39 -20.95 11.82
C GLY A 50 -12.13 -20.37 13.05
N GLU A 51 -11.83 -20.90 14.25
CA GLU A 51 -12.41 -20.44 15.52
C GLU A 51 -11.80 -19.12 16.08
N GLY A 52 -10.97 -18.42 15.30
CA GLY A 52 -10.19 -17.26 15.73
C GLY A 52 -10.89 -15.89 15.60
N ARG A 53 -10.28 -14.87 16.24
CA ARG A 53 -10.78 -13.49 16.41
C ARG A 53 -10.70 -12.61 15.13
N ASN A 54 -11.51 -11.56 15.19
CA ASN A 54 -11.93 -10.65 14.12
C ASN A 54 -10.90 -9.56 13.78
N HIS A 55 -10.87 -9.13 12.52
CA HIS A 55 -9.98 -8.07 12.01
C HIS A 55 -10.78 -7.04 11.18
N PRO A 56 -10.56 -5.73 11.32
CA PRO A 56 -11.45 -4.69 10.79
C PRO A 56 -11.17 -4.20 9.34
N HIS A 57 -12.30 -3.84 8.67
CA HIS A 57 -12.61 -2.81 7.64
C HIS A 57 -12.15 -2.85 6.15
N ILE A 58 -13.08 -2.56 5.19
CA ILE A 58 -13.10 -1.50 4.11
C ILE A 58 -14.24 -1.75 3.08
N ASP A 59 -14.72 -0.65 2.47
CA ASP A 59 -15.74 -0.47 1.42
C ASP A 59 -15.47 -1.21 0.07
N VAL A 60 -16.14 -2.36 -0.11
CA VAL A 60 -16.03 -3.25 -1.29
C VAL A 60 -17.32 -3.28 -2.12
N LEU A 61 -18.43 -2.76 -1.60
CA LEU A 61 -19.77 -3.04 -2.12
C LEU A 61 -20.29 -2.06 -3.18
N ARG A 62 -19.45 -1.10 -3.59
CA ARG A 62 -19.82 -0.04 -4.54
C ARG A 62 -20.10 -0.58 -5.95
N LEU A 63 -19.34 -1.57 -6.39
CA LEU A 63 -19.34 -2.04 -7.78
C LEU A 63 -19.91 -3.46 -7.93
N PRO A 64 -20.72 -3.74 -8.98
CA PRO A 64 -21.20 -5.08 -9.31
C PRO A 64 -20.12 -6.16 -9.32
N SER A 65 -18.97 -5.87 -9.94
CA SER A 65 -17.85 -6.80 -10.01
C SER A 65 -17.15 -7.03 -8.67
N SER A 66 -17.31 -6.11 -7.72
CA SER A 66 -16.72 -6.20 -6.38
C SER A 66 -17.67 -6.91 -5.40
N TRP A 67 -18.96 -6.59 -5.42
CA TRP A 67 -19.93 -7.22 -4.50
C TRP A 67 -20.35 -8.61 -4.93
N LYS A 68 -20.35 -8.96 -6.23
CA LYS A 68 -20.58 -10.36 -6.65
C LYS A 68 -19.57 -11.31 -6.03
N LYS A 69 -18.30 -10.91 -6.01
CA LYS A 69 -17.24 -11.65 -5.32
C LYS A 69 -17.44 -11.73 -3.81
N VAL A 70 -18.16 -10.76 -3.19
CA VAL A 70 -18.54 -10.81 -1.77
C VAL A 70 -19.69 -11.81 -1.57
N LEU A 71 -20.69 -11.78 -2.44
CA LEU A 71 -21.82 -12.71 -2.38
C LEU A 71 -21.40 -14.16 -2.65
N ASP A 72 -20.40 -14.39 -3.49
CA ASP A 72 -19.79 -15.71 -3.71
C ASP A 72 -19.18 -16.32 -2.43
N LEU A 73 -18.90 -15.49 -1.42
CA LEU A 73 -18.41 -15.95 -0.10
C LEU A 73 -19.55 -16.40 0.82
N LEU A 74 -20.80 -16.04 0.52
CA LEU A 74 -21.96 -16.42 1.32
C LEU A 74 -22.28 -17.89 1.12
N GLN A 75 -22.60 -18.59 2.22
CA GLN A 75 -22.98 -19.99 2.17
C GLN A 75 -24.42 -20.21 1.66
N SER A 76 -25.33 -19.26 1.88
CA SER A 76 -26.71 -19.31 1.35
C SER A 76 -26.77 -18.65 -0.03
N LYS A 77 -27.12 -19.46 -1.04
CA LYS A 77 -27.33 -19.01 -2.41
C LYS A 77 -28.61 -18.18 -2.55
N GLU A 78 -29.58 -18.41 -1.68
CA GLU A 78 -30.86 -17.70 -1.67
C GLU A 78 -30.66 -16.24 -1.25
N VAL A 79 -29.93 -15.99 -0.15
CA VAL A 79 -29.60 -14.64 0.31
C VAL A 79 -28.69 -13.91 -0.67
N ALA A 80 -27.74 -14.63 -1.28
CA ALA A 80 -26.92 -14.06 -2.34
C ALA A 80 -27.80 -13.59 -3.53
N ALA A 81 -28.74 -14.40 -4.00
CA ALA A 81 -29.63 -14.03 -5.11
C ALA A 81 -30.55 -12.85 -4.77
N GLU A 82 -31.07 -12.79 -3.53
CA GLU A 82 -31.93 -11.70 -3.06
C GLU A 82 -31.18 -10.35 -3.06
N LEU A 83 -29.98 -10.32 -2.44
CA LEU A 83 -29.14 -9.13 -2.42
C LEU A 83 -28.66 -8.75 -3.83
N ASP A 84 -28.33 -9.73 -4.68
CA ASP A 84 -27.90 -9.48 -6.06
C ASP A 84 -28.98 -8.77 -6.89
N SER A 85 -30.21 -9.27 -6.82
CA SER A 85 -31.35 -8.67 -7.50
C SER A 85 -31.64 -7.27 -6.99
N LYS A 86 -31.62 -7.08 -5.66
CA LYS A 86 -31.91 -5.79 -5.04
C LYS A 86 -30.86 -4.74 -5.40
N TRP A 87 -29.58 -5.03 -5.19
CA TRP A 87 -28.50 -4.08 -5.47
C TRP A 87 -28.34 -3.78 -6.96
N THR A 88 -28.67 -4.74 -7.83
CA THR A 88 -28.74 -4.51 -9.29
C THR A 88 -29.83 -3.50 -9.65
N LEU A 89 -31.02 -3.64 -9.05
CA LEU A 89 -32.12 -2.70 -9.26
C LEU A 89 -31.77 -1.29 -8.73
N ASP A 90 -31.16 -1.22 -7.54
CA ASP A 90 -30.76 0.05 -6.94
C ASP A 90 -29.68 0.76 -7.75
N ASN A 91 -28.69 0.02 -8.27
CA ASN A 91 -27.71 0.58 -9.21
C ASN A 91 -28.36 1.15 -10.48
N LYS A 92 -29.39 0.47 -11.03
CA LYS A 92 -30.12 0.96 -12.21
C LYS A 92 -30.86 2.27 -11.89
N LYS A 93 -31.47 2.38 -10.72
CA LYS A 93 -32.15 3.61 -10.25
C LYS A 93 -31.16 4.76 -10.04
N LEU A 94 -29.99 4.46 -9.49
CA LEU A 94 -28.94 5.44 -9.20
C LEU A 94 -28.06 5.78 -10.41
N GLY A 95 -28.29 5.17 -11.58
CA GLY A 95 -27.47 5.40 -12.78
C GLY A 95 -26.03 4.86 -12.68
N ILE A 96 -25.74 3.98 -11.71
CA ILE A 96 -24.41 3.42 -11.47
C ILE A 96 -24.15 2.32 -12.51
N SER A 97 -23.41 2.67 -13.58
CA SER A 97 -23.06 1.74 -14.66
C SER A 97 -21.57 1.39 -14.66
N GLU A 98 -21.24 0.17 -15.15
CA GLU A 98 -19.85 -0.29 -15.31
C GLU A 98 -19.05 0.55 -16.32
N LYS A 99 -19.74 1.29 -17.21
CA LYS A 99 -19.13 2.20 -18.19
C LYS A 99 -18.70 3.54 -17.59
N LEU A 100 -19.33 4.01 -16.52
CA LEU A 100 -19.05 5.31 -15.89
C LEU A 100 -17.63 5.38 -15.29
N LEU A 101 -16.97 4.24 -15.07
CA LEU A 101 -15.71 4.12 -14.32
C LEU A 101 -14.49 3.80 -15.18
N LYS A 102 -14.65 3.66 -16.51
CA LYS A 102 -13.50 3.52 -17.42
C LYS A 102 -12.79 4.86 -17.69
N ASN A 103 -13.45 5.98 -17.39
CA ASN A 103 -12.82 7.29 -17.39
C ASN A 103 -12.14 7.49 -16.02
N GLN A 104 -10.81 7.51 -16.02
CA GLN A 104 -9.99 7.65 -14.81
C GLN A 104 -10.13 9.04 -14.13
N ASP A 105 -10.89 9.95 -14.73
CA ASP A 105 -11.05 11.34 -14.32
C ASP A 105 -12.40 11.62 -13.62
N ALA A 106 -13.20 10.59 -13.30
CA ALA A 106 -14.45 10.81 -12.59
C ALA A 106 -14.15 11.25 -11.14
N GLU A 107 -14.33 12.55 -10.90
CA GLU A 107 -14.37 13.20 -9.60
C GLU A 107 -15.09 12.31 -8.58
N TYR A 108 -14.43 12.10 -7.45
CA TYR A 108 -14.89 11.27 -6.34
C TYR A 108 -16.18 11.87 -5.79
N TYR A 109 -17.33 11.46 -6.33
CA TYR A 109 -18.62 11.91 -5.82
C TYR A 109 -18.79 11.47 -4.37
N GLU A 110 -18.80 12.48 -3.51
CA GLU A 110 -19.07 12.50 -2.07
C GLU A 110 -20.57 12.34 -1.82
N SER A 111 -21.14 11.22 -2.28
CA SER A 111 -22.48 10.80 -1.83
C SER A 111 -22.31 9.90 -0.61
N GLU A 112 -23.20 10.01 0.38
CA GLU A 112 -23.40 9.00 1.43
C GLU A 112 -23.28 7.60 0.79
N SER A 113 -22.33 6.80 1.30
CA SER A 113 -21.81 5.70 0.51
C SER A 113 -22.88 4.62 0.39
N VAL A 114 -23.41 4.43 -0.81
CA VAL A 114 -24.27 3.29 -1.20
C VAL A 114 -23.69 1.96 -0.70
N SER A 115 -22.37 1.88 -0.55
CA SER A 115 -21.72 0.69 0.01
C SER A 115 -21.89 0.51 1.51
N GLU A 116 -22.00 1.58 2.29
CA GLU A 116 -22.27 1.52 3.73
C GLU A 116 -23.67 0.94 3.97
N ASP A 117 -24.68 1.44 3.25
CA ASP A 117 -26.04 0.88 3.29
C ASP A 117 -26.06 -0.60 2.89
N ARG A 118 -25.34 -0.95 1.82
CA ARG A 118 -25.22 -2.36 1.38
C ARG A 118 -24.48 -3.22 2.38
N TRP A 119 -23.49 -2.67 3.07
CA TRP A 119 -22.76 -3.38 4.11
C TRP A 119 -23.66 -3.68 5.31
N ASP A 120 -24.50 -2.73 5.70
CA ASP A 120 -25.49 -2.91 6.75
C ASP A 120 -26.59 -3.90 6.36
N GLU A 121 -27.03 -3.90 5.10
CA GLU A 121 -27.95 -4.91 4.57
C GLU A 121 -27.34 -6.30 4.57
N LEU A 122 -26.11 -6.44 4.09
CA LEU A 122 -25.35 -7.68 4.10
C LEU A 122 -25.20 -8.22 5.53
N THR A 123 -24.78 -7.36 6.46
CA THR A 123 -24.60 -7.69 7.87
C THR A 123 -25.90 -8.21 8.48
N ARG A 124 -27.01 -7.48 8.30
CA ARG A 124 -28.34 -7.90 8.78
C ARG A 124 -28.80 -9.22 8.16
N ALA A 125 -28.59 -9.42 6.86
CA ALA A 125 -28.97 -10.64 6.17
C ALA A 125 -28.17 -11.85 6.68
N VAL A 126 -26.85 -11.70 6.82
CA VAL A 126 -25.95 -12.72 7.37
C VAL A 126 -26.36 -13.06 8.80
N GLU A 127 -26.57 -12.07 9.67
CA GLU A 127 -27.01 -12.34 11.05
C GLU A 127 -28.36 -13.05 11.12
N LYS A 128 -29.33 -12.66 10.29
CA LYS A 128 -30.65 -13.28 10.22
C LYS A 128 -30.55 -14.74 9.79
N GLU A 129 -29.78 -15.04 8.75
CA GLU A 129 -29.53 -16.42 8.33
C GLU A 129 -28.83 -17.22 9.42
N PHE A 130 -27.86 -16.61 10.11
CA PHE A 130 -27.14 -17.31 11.15
C PHE A 130 -28.03 -17.68 12.35
N LYS A 131 -29.08 -16.89 12.63
CA LYS A 131 -30.10 -17.20 13.64
C LYS A 131 -31.03 -18.37 13.26
N LYS A 132 -31.26 -18.63 11.95
CA LYS A 132 -32.23 -19.64 11.47
C LYS A 132 -31.77 -21.11 11.55
N LYS A 133 -30.47 -21.41 11.45
CA LYS A 133 -29.94 -22.80 11.43
C LYS A 133 -28.71 -22.96 12.33
N LYS A 134 -28.85 -23.44 13.56
CA LYS A 134 -27.69 -23.58 14.47
C LYS A 134 -26.83 -24.83 14.21
N GLU A 135 -27.41 -25.90 13.68
CA GLU A 135 -26.72 -27.19 13.55
C GLU A 135 -25.78 -27.24 12.34
N GLY A 136 -24.55 -27.74 12.56
CA GLY A 136 -23.56 -28.00 11.51
C GLY A 136 -22.71 -26.82 11.04
N ARG A 137 -22.77 -25.65 11.70
CA ARG A 137 -21.91 -24.51 11.35
C ARG A 137 -20.65 -24.44 12.21
N PHE A 138 -19.51 -24.36 11.53
CA PHE A 138 -18.18 -24.26 12.14
C PHE A 138 -17.68 -22.81 12.33
N ILE A 139 -18.43 -21.81 11.85
CA ILE A 139 -18.08 -20.39 11.96
C ILE A 139 -19.30 -19.57 12.38
N THR A 140 -19.07 -18.39 12.93
CA THR A 140 -20.08 -17.39 13.31
C THR A 140 -20.37 -16.41 12.17
N SER A 141 -21.49 -15.67 12.26
CA SER A 141 -21.81 -14.58 11.32
C SER A 141 -20.70 -13.53 11.28
N GLN A 142 -20.18 -13.18 12.45
CA GLN A 142 -19.10 -12.20 12.56
C GLN A 142 -17.82 -12.69 11.90
N GLN A 143 -17.44 -13.97 12.08
CA GLN A 143 -16.26 -14.54 11.41
C GLN A 143 -16.39 -14.47 9.89
N LEU A 144 -17.57 -14.77 9.34
CA LEU A 144 -17.81 -14.64 7.89
C LEU A 144 -17.63 -13.19 7.41
N LEU A 145 -18.16 -12.21 8.15
CA LEU A 145 -17.99 -10.79 7.81
C LEU A 145 -16.51 -10.37 7.84
N ASN A 146 -15.71 -10.89 8.78
CA ASN A 146 -14.28 -10.57 8.81
C ASN A 146 -13.49 -11.26 7.70
N GLU A 147 -13.87 -12.48 7.30
CA GLU A 147 -13.26 -13.13 6.14
C GLU A 147 -13.48 -12.30 4.86
N ILE A 148 -14.70 -11.78 4.70
CA ILE A 148 -15.03 -10.85 3.61
C ILE A 148 -14.12 -9.63 3.69
N ILE A 149 -14.05 -8.95 4.84
CA ILE A 149 -13.17 -7.79 5.03
C ILE A 149 -11.72 -8.15 4.65
N LEU A 150 -11.14 -9.16 5.30
CA LEU A 150 -9.74 -9.55 5.11
C LEU A 150 -9.41 -9.89 3.66
N GLN A 151 -10.31 -10.54 2.93
CA GLN A 151 -10.06 -10.94 1.55
C GLN A 151 -9.76 -9.75 0.63
N TYR A 152 -10.34 -8.58 0.91
CA TYR A 152 -10.23 -7.40 0.06
C TYR A 152 -9.22 -6.38 0.56
N VAL A 153 -8.98 -6.34 1.87
CA VAL A 153 -8.31 -5.21 2.52
C VAL A 153 -6.97 -5.61 3.12
N TYR A 154 -6.83 -6.90 3.45
CA TYR A 154 -5.63 -7.40 4.07
C TYR A 154 -4.48 -7.40 3.05
N PRO A 155 -3.27 -6.96 3.45
CA PRO A 155 -2.13 -6.89 2.55
C PRO A 155 -1.79 -8.26 1.95
N ARG A 156 -1.63 -8.30 0.64
CA ARG A 156 -1.15 -9.49 -0.07
C ARG A 156 0.36 -9.43 -0.15
N LEU A 157 1.02 -10.33 0.56
CA LEU A 157 2.48 -10.45 0.56
C LEU A 157 2.93 -11.27 -0.65
N ASP A 158 3.99 -10.82 -1.31
CA ASP A 158 4.73 -11.66 -2.25
C ASP A 158 5.66 -12.57 -1.44
N GLU A 159 5.18 -13.77 -1.12
CA GLU A 159 5.83 -14.69 -0.18
C GLU A 159 7.24 -15.09 -0.61
N ASN A 160 7.46 -15.25 -1.91
CA ASN A 160 8.75 -15.67 -2.47
C ASN A 160 9.85 -14.63 -2.26
N VAL A 161 9.47 -13.36 -2.14
CA VAL A 161 10.39 -12.24 -1.88
C VAL A 161 10.91 -12.26 -0.44
N SER A 162 10.16 -12.86 0.48
CA SER A 162 10.42 -12.79 1.92
C SER A 162 10.97 -14.10 2.51
N THR A 163 10.80 -15.23 1.82
CA THR A 163 11.12 -16.58 2.34
C THR A 163 12.57 -16.98 2.17
N HIS A 164 13.25 -16.51 1.12
CA HIS A 164 14.63 -16.90 0.80
C HIS A 164 15.62 -15.78 1.10
N LEU A 165 16.72 -16.13 1.78
CA LEU A 165 17.76 -15.15 2.15
C LEU A 165 18.42 -14.48 0.93
N ASN A 166 18.59 -15.22 -0.16
CA ASN A 166 19.27 -14.74 -1.37
C ASN A 166 18.36 -14.00 -2.36
N HIS A 167 17.13 -13.64 -1.94
CA HIS A 167 16.21 -12.93 -2.82
C HIS A 167 16.68 -11.49 -3.07
N LEU A 168 16.86 -11.12 -4.33
CA LEU A 168 17.28 -9.78 -4.71
C LEU A 168 16.07 -8.83 -4.74
N LEU A 169 16.18 -7.72 -4.00
CA LEU A 169 15.17 -6.68 -3.94
C LEU A 169 15.73 -5.36 -4.48
N LYS A 170 14.88 -4.60 -5.16
CA LYS A 170 15.25 -3.29 -5.69
C LYS A 170 15.73 -2.36 -4.57
N SER A 171 16.91 -1.76 -4.75
CA SER A 171 17.48 -0.78 -3.81
C SER A 171 16.58 0.45 -3.65
N PRO A 172 16.54 1.05 -2.44
CA PRO A 172 16.07 2.42 -2.27
C PRO A 172 16.78 3.37 -3.24
N PHE A 173 16.07 4.44 -3.62
CA PHE A 173 16.51 5.50 -4.54
C PHE A 173 16.78 5.09 -6.00
N CYS A 174 16.60 3.83 -6.38
CA CYS A 174 16.60 3.44 -7.80
C CYS A 174 15.54 4.20 -8.60
N ILE A 175 15.81 4.44 -9.88
CA ILE A 175 14.83 4.97 -10.83
C ILE A 175 14.00 3.83 -11.40
N HIS A 176 12.68 3.95 -11.35
CA HIS A 176 11.81 2.98 -12.00
C HIS A 176 11.77 3.23 -13.52
N PRO A 177 12.18 2.27 -14.37
CA PRO A 177 12.49 2.53 -15.78
C PRO A 177 11.29 3.05 -16.59
N LYS A 178 10.08 2.55 -16.31
CA LYS A 178 8.88 2.96 -17.07
C LYS A 178 8.22 4.25 -16.58
N THR A 179 8.43 4.63 -15.33
CA THR A 179 7.73 5.79 -14.73
C THR A 179 8.68 6.97 -14.51
N GLY A 180 9.99 6.74 -14.58
CA GLY A 180 11.03 7.70 -14.23
C GLY A 180 11.05 8.09 -12.75
N LYS A 181 10.15 7.55 -11.92
CA LYS A 181 10.01 7.92 -10.51
C LYS A 181 11.13 7.33 -9.67
N VAL A 182 11.57 8.10 -8.68
CA VAL A 182 12.55 7.63 -7.69
C VAL A 182 11.87 6.71 -6.67
N CYS A 183 12.52 5.60 -6.32
CA CYS A 183 12.05 4.67 -5.30
C CYS A 183 12.36 5.20 -3.90
N VAL A 184 11.58 6.17 -3.43
CA VAL A 184 11.85 6.93 -2.21
C VAL A 184 11.44 6.20 -0.92
N PRO A 185 12.18 6.37 0.19
CA PRO A 185 11.73 5.97 1.52
C PRO A 185 10.47 6.71 1.95
N ILE A 186 9.60 6.02 2.68
CA ILE A 186 8.35 6.55 3.24
C ILE A 186 8.48 6.52 4.76
N PRO A 187 8.49 7.68 5.43
CA PRO A 187 8.46 7.73 6.89
C PRO A 187 7.18 7.08 7.44
N PRO A 188 7.25 6.25 8.50
CA PRO A 188 6.06 5.62 9.06
C PRO A 188 4.96 6.61 9.48
N HIS A 189 5.34 7.79 9.97
CA HIS A 189 4.40 8.84 10.42
C HIS A 189 3.77 9.65 9.28
N GLU A 190 4.25 9.48 8.04
CA GLU A 190 3.70 10.14 6.85
C GLU A 190 3.07 9.13 5.88
N PHE A 191 2.93 7.86 6.27
CA PHE A 191 2.50 6.80 5.36
C PHE A 191 1.12 7.07 4.76
N ASP A 192 0.16 7.52 5.58
CA ASP A 192 -1.21 7.86 5.12
C ASP A 192 -1.25 9.12 4.24
N LYS A 193 -0.24 10.00 4.37
CA LYS A 193 -0.10 11.22 3.56
C LYS A 193 0.69 10.97 2.28
N PHE A 194 1.28 9.80 2.12
CA PHE A 194 2.14 9.49 0.99
C PHE A 194 1.33 9.39 -0.30
N ASN A 195 1.67 10.24 -1.27
CA ASN A 195 1.01 10.25 -2.57
C ASN A 195 1.97 9.76 -3.68
N PRO A 196 1.77 8.55 -4.23
CA PRO A 196 2.61 7.99 -5.29
C PRO A 196 2.69 8.87 -6.55
N SER A 197 1.64 9.64 -6.85
CA SER A 197 1.60 10.53 -8.02
C SER A 197 2.52 11.73 -7.87
N LYS A 198 2.75 12.20 -6.64
CA LYS A 198 3.60 13.37 -6.33
C LYS A 198 5.09 13.06 -6.17
N VAL A 199 5.48 11.78 -6.20
CA VAL A 199 6.89 11.36 -6.12
C VAL A 199 7.67 11.90 -7.33
N PRO A 200 8.85 12.51 -7.13
CA PRO A 200 9.62 13.13 -8.20
C PRO A 200 10.13 12.09 -9.21
N THR A 201 10.24 12.52 -10.47
CA THR A 201 10.90 11.78 -11.54
C THR A 201 12.33 12.27 -11.73
N ILE A 202 13.20 11.44 -12.29
CA ILE A 202 14.58 11.83 -12.60
C ILE A 202 14.65 13.09 -13.47
N VAL A 203 13.76 13.19 -14.47
CA VAL A 203 13.67 14.37 -15.35
C VAL A 203 13.32 15.62 -14.55
N LYS A 204 12.36 15.53 -13.62
CA LYS A 204 11.99 16.64 -12.75
C LYS A 204 13.16 17.09 -11.87
N LEU A 205 13.91 16.15 -11.30
CA LEU A 205 15.07 16.47 -10.45
C LEU A 205 16.16 17.20 -11.25
N LEU A 206 16.45 16.75 -12.47
CA LEU A 206 17.41 17.45 -13.35
C LEU A 206 16.95 18.86 -13.70
N MET A 207 15.65 19.06 -13.93
CA MET A 207 15.08 20.39 -14.15
C MET A 207 15.21 21.28 -12.91
N GLU A 208 14.96 20.75 -11.71
CA GLU A 208 15.09 21.49 -10.45
C GLU A 208 16.54 21.97 -10.23
N ILE A 209 17.54 21.13 -10.50
CA ILE A 209 18.97 21.50 -10.42
C ILE A 209 19.28 22.65 -11.41
N ASN A 210 18.92 22.48 -12.68
CA ASN A 210 19.18 23.48 -13.71
C ASN A 210 18.49 24.82 -13.41
N GLN A 211 17.27 24.79 -12.89
CA GLN A 211 16.53 26.00 -12.49
C GLN A 211 17.22 26.69 -11.31
N PHE A 212 17.62 25.93 -10.29
CA PHE A 212 18.33 26.47 -9.13
C PHE A 212 19.64 27.17 -9.54
N ASP A 213 20.45 26.50 -10.37
CA ASP A 213 21.74 27.04 -10.82
C ASP A 213 21.58 28.25 -11.76
N SER A 214 20.50 28.29 -12.54
CA SER A 214 20.18 29.45 -13.39
C SER A 214 19.72 30.64 -12.56
N ASN A 215 18.89 30.42 -11.54
CA ASN A 215 18.45 31.48 -10.64
C ASN A 215 19.60 32.05 -9.81
N LYS A 216 20.48 31.19 -9.29
CA LYS A 216 21.68 31.61 -8.55
C LYS A 216 22.59 32.51 -9.41
N ARG A 217 22.82 32.14 -10.68
CA ARG A 217 23.60 32.96 -11.62
C ARG A 217 23.00 34.33 -11.88
N LYS A 218 21.67 34.46 -11.92
CA LYS A 218 20.99 35.76 -12.07
C LYS A 218 21.16 36.62 -10.81
N LEU A 219 20.94 36.03 -9.64
CA LEU A 219 21.16 36.70 -8.34
C LEU A 219 22.60 37.22 -8.18
N ASP A 220 23.60 36.42 -8.57
CA ASP A 220 25.00 36.81 -8.49
C ASP A 220 25.40 37.93 -9.48
N GLN A 221 24.60 38.14 -10.55
CA GLN A 221 24.79 39.23 -11.53
C GLN A 221 24.18 40.55 -11.06
N ASP A 222 23.09 40.49 -10.27
CA ASP A 222 22.37 41.67 -9.77
C ASP A 222 22.95 42.20 -8.43
N MET A 223 23.98 41.54 -7.85
CA MET A 223 24.61 41.93 -6.59
C MET A 223 25.93 42.71 -6.78
N ASP A 224 26.06 43.82 -6.05
CA ASP A 224 27.28 44.64 -5.98
C ASP A 224 28.52 43.83 -5.53
N ALA A 225 29.68 44.20 -6.09
CA ALA A 225 30.95 43.47 -5.91
C ALA A 225 31.41 43.37 -4.44
N ASP A 226 30.96 44.29 -3.57
CA ASP A 226 31.39 44.40 -2.17
C ASP A 226 30.67 43.41 -1.21
N THR A 227 29.59 42.77 -1.66
CA THR A 227 28.81 41.80 -0.87
C THR A 227 29.02 40.34 -1.28
N LYS A 228 29.95 40.08 -2.21
CA LYS A 228 30.30 38.73 -2.70
C LYS A 228 31.05 37.91 -1.64
N LYS A 229 30.32 37.38 -0.65
CA LYS A 229 30.77 36.17 0.05
C LYS A 229 30.70 35.01 -0.93
N SER A 230 31.81 34.31 -1.15
CA SER A 230 31.85 33.04 -1.87
C SER A 230 30.85 32.08 -1.22
N PRO A 231 29.68 31.81 -1.83
CA PRO A 231 28.66 30.98 -1.19
C PRO A 231 29.18 29.55 -1.16
N GLU A 232 29.02 28.86 -0.04
CA GLU A 232 29.36 27.44 0.04
C GLU A 232 28.65 26.66 -1.08
N PRO A 233 29.34 25.67 -1.68
CA PRO A 233 28.74 24.85 -2.73
C PRO A 233 27.56 24.05 -2.15
N VAL A 234 26.35 24.37 -2.62
CA VAL A 234 25.13 23.63 -2.26
C VAL A 234 25.12 22.33 -3.07
N SER A 235 25.01 21.20 -2.39
CA SER A 235 24.88 19.87 -3.02
C SER A 235 23.66 19.81 -3.94
N ASP A 236 23.77 19.09 -5.06
CA ASP A 236 22.65 18.92 -6.00
C ASP A 236 21.41 18.30 -5.35
N ILE A 237 21.59 17.43 -4.35
CA ILE A 237 20.47 16.88 -3.59
C ILE A 237 19.69 17.99 -2.88
N ASP A 238 20.40 18.96 -2.31
CA ASP A 238 19.80 20.06 -1.54
C ASP A 238 19.03 21.05 -2.41
N LYS A 239 19.30 21.07 -3.72
CA LYS A 239 18.59 21.88 -4.72
C LYS A 239 17.24 21.28 -5.13
N THR A 240 16.95 20.04 -4.75
CA THR A 240 15.82 19.28 -5.32
C THR A 240 14.77 18.86 -4.30
N SER A 241 13.61 18.48 -4.82
CA SER A 241 12.52 17.84 -4.10
C SER A 241 12.88 16.46 -3.53
N LEU A 242 14.04 15.90 -3.88
CA LEU A 242 14.56 14.65 -3.32
C LEU A 242 15.06 14.82 -1.87
N LYS A 243 15.50 16.03 -1.49
CA LYS A 243 16.08 16.36 -0.17
C LYS A 243 15.30 15.80 1.00
N LYS A 244 13.97 15.95 1.00
CA LYS A 244 13.12 15.47 2.11
C LYS A 244 13.16 13.95 2.30
N TYR A 245 13.29 13.20 1.20
CA TYR A 245 13.36 11.74 1.23
C TYR A 245 14.74 11.25 1.67
N ILE A 246 15.80 12.00 1.33
CA ILE A 246 17.16 11.75 1.83
C ILE A 246 17.21 11.99 3.34
N LYS A 247 16.65 13.11 3.83
CA LYS A 247 16.54 13.37 5.27
C LYS A 247 15.78 12.27 6.00
N ALA A 248 14.66 11.79 5.44
CA ALA A 248 13.92 10.67 6.00
C ALA A 248 14.76 9.39 6.10
N PHE A 249 15.61 9.14 5.10
CA PHE A 249 16.53 8.01 5.10
C PHE A 249 17.64 8.17 6.13
N GLU A 250 18.26 9.35 6.23
CA GLU A 250 19.29 9.65 7.23
C GLU A 250 18.77 9.47 8.66
N ILE A 251 17.55 9.94 8.94
CA ILE A 251 16.86 9.73 10.22
C ILE A 251 16.64 8.23 10.50
N PHE A 252 16.36 7.43 9.47
CA PHE A 252 16.24 5.99 9.64
C PHE A 252 17.60 5.35 9.94
N ILE A 253 18.66 5.71 9.22
CA ILE A 253 20.01 5.19 9.41
C ILE A 253 20.56 5.55 10.80
N SER A 254 20.35 6.78 11.26
CA SER A 254 20.83 7.23 12.59
C SER A 254 20.17 6.50 13.76
N ARG A 255 19.02 5.84 13.52
CA ARG A 255 18.32 5.00 14.50
C ARG A 255 18.71 3.54 14.43
N LEU A 256 19.46 3.12 13.41
CA LEU A 256 19.96 1.76 13.38
C LEU A 256 21.04 1.61 14.47
N PRO A 257 21.02 0.51 15.25
CA PRO A 257 22.09 0.26 16.20
C PRO A 257 23.42 0.28 15.45
N THR A 258 24.40 1.01 15.98
CA THR A 258 25.74 1.08 15.44
C THR A 258 26.27 -0.35 15.32
N VAL A 259 26.45 -0.81 14.09
CA VAL A 259 27.20 -2.04 13.81
C VAL A 259 28.57 -1.86 14.45
N ASP A 260 29.04 -2.90 15.14
CA ASP A 260 30.39 -2.96 15.70
C ASP A 260 31.40 -2.32 14.73
N ASN A 261 32.13 -1.30 15.19
CA ASN A 261 33.00 -0.47 14.35
C ASN A 261 34.10 -1.30 13.66
N SER A 262 34.32 -2.54 14.07
CA SER A 262 35.18 -3.53 13.43
C SER A 262 34.84 -3.82 11.96
N PHE A 263 33.59 -3.60 11.53
CA PHE A 263 33.16 -3.82 10.13
C PHE A 263 33.21 -2.57 9.24
N LYS A 264 33.28 -1.36 9.80
CA LYS A 264 33.33 -0.12 9.00
C LYS A 264 34.56 -0.06 8.08
N ASN A 265 35.69 -0.59 8.53
CA ASN A 265 36.95 -0.59 7.78
C ASN A 265 37.03 -1.64 6.67
N LYS A 266 35.98 -2.46 6.45
CA LYS A 266 35.96 -3.49 5.39
C LYS A 266 35.09 -3.13 4.18
N LEU A 267 34.45 -1.96 4.20
CA LEU A 267 33.53 -1.50 3.15
C LEU A 267 33.95 -0.13 2.59
N GLU A 268 35.23 0.22 2.68
CA GLU A 268 35.79 1.26 1.82
C GLU A 268 35.97 0.64 0.42
N PHE A 269 35.18 1.14 -0.54
CA PHE A 269 35.40 0.95 -1.97
C PHE A 269 36.13 2.17 -2.52
#